data_AF-A0A6Y3E9N0-F1
#
_entry.id   AF-A0A6Y3E9N0-F1
#
_cell.length_a   1.000
_cell.length_b   1.000
_cell.length_c   1.000
_cell.angle_alpha   90.00
_cell.angle_beta   90.00
_cell.angle_gamma   90.00
#
_symmetry.space_group_name_H-M   'P 1'
#
loop_
_entity.id
_entity.type
_entity.pdbx_description
1 polymer ?
#
loop_
_entity_poly.entity_id
_entity_poly.type
_entity_poly.pdbx_seq_one_letter_code
_entity_poly.pdbx_strand_id
1 'polypeptide(L)'
;MTSELRKKFEAELQYYLKDKLSSSAFIKVIRNEVKLTVGQVSGRIGFRFLNNAQGYILSESVSLPELRNFYNQVTPSYRPNFTTNFELVMNTSMEHGFKSFSPNMGGTVDLPRNEDEREKTCEWIYTKVKDIYLPRVMNLIELKPETINDVIAHPEYYAYPFLTILY
;
A
#
# COMPACT_ATOMS: atom_id res chain seq x y z
N MET A 1 5.61 -4.88 -27.77
CA MET A 1 4.20 -4.57 -27.49
C MET A 1 3.86 -4.48 -25.99
N THR A 2 3.61 -5.56 -25.23
CA THR A 2 3.21 -5.44 -23.81
C THR A 2 4.26 -4.74 -22.93
N SER A 3 5.55 -5.01 -23.17
CA SER A 3 6.66 -4.35 -22.45
C SER A 3 6.72 -2.84 -22.67
N GLU A 4 6.43 -2.37 -23.88
CA GLU A 4 6.45 -0.94 -24.22
C GLU A 4 5.22 -0.22 -23.64
N LEU A 5 4.04 -0.82 -23.79
CA LEU A 5 2.80 -0.33 -23.17
C LEU A 5 2.97 -0.20 -21.65
N ARG A 6 3.51 -1.25 -21.02
CA ARG A 6 3.84 -1.25 -19.60
C ARG A 6 4.79 -0.12 -19.21
N LYS A 7 5.93 0.02 -19.89
CA LYS A 7 6.91 1.08 -19.59
C LYS A 7 6.29 2.46 -19.73
N LYS A 8 5.48 2.68 -20.77
CA LYS A 8 4.78 3.95 -21.01
C LYS A 8 3.81 4.26 -19.88
N PHE A 9 2.95 3.29 -19.53
CA PHE A 9 2.00 3.45 -18.43
C PHE A 9 2.69 3.67 -17.07
N GLU A 10 3.73 2.91 -16.73
CA GLU A 10 4.47 3.08 -15.46
C GLU A 10 5.08 4.49 -15.34
N ALA A 11 5.56 5.06 -16.45
CA ALA A 11 6.09 6.42 -16.47
C ALA A 11 4.99 7.48 -16.31
N GLU A 12 3.86 7.32 -17.00
CA GLU A 12 2.70 8.21 -16.87
C GLU A 12 2.11 8.15 -15.45
N LEU A 13 1.94 6.96 -14.88
CA LEU A 13 1.47 6.78 -13.51
C LEU A 13 2.41 7.43 -12.50
N GLN A 14 3.73 7.26 -12.67
CA GLN A 14 4.71 7.92 -11.81
C GLN A 14 4.59 9.45 -11.86
N TYR A 15 4.47 10.01 -13.06
CA TYR A 15 4.28 11.45 -13.24
C TYR A 15 2.98 11.93 -12.58
N TYR A 16 1.87 11.22 -12.83
CA TYR A 16 0.55 11.54 -12.29
C TYR A 16 0.54 11.55 -10.76
N LEU A 17 1.06 10.49 -10.13
CA LEU A 17 1.14 10.39 -8.67
C LEU A 17 2.08 11.46 -8.10
N LYS A 18 3.19 11.76 -8.77
CA LYS A 18 4.13 12.79 -8.32
C LYS A 18 3.49 14.18 -8.32
N ASP A 19 2.71 14.51 -9.35
CA ASP A 19 1.97 15.77 -9.44
C ASP A 19 0.94 15.86 -8.30
N LYS A 20 0.08 14.86 -8.15
CA LYS A 20 -1.04 14.86 -7.21
C LYS A 20 -0.65 14.73 -5.73
N LEU A 21 0.49 14.11 -5.43
CA LEU A 21 0.99 13.89 -4.06
C LEU A 21 2.15 14.83 -3.67
N SER A 22 2.50 15.79 -4.53
CA SER A 22 3.65 16.69 -4.35
C SER A 22 3.58 17.59 -3.10
N SER A 23 2.40 17.81 -2.54
CA SER A 23 2.19 18.72 -1.41
C SER A 23 2.72 18.21 -0.06
N SER A 24 3.09 16.93 0.04
CA SER A 24 3.59 16.36 1.29
C SER A 24 5.11 16.15 1.27
N ALA A 25 5.81 16.80 2.21
CA ALA A 25 7.27 16.72 2.33
C ALA A 25 7.80 15.32 2.68
N PHE A 26 6.97 14.47 3.28
CA PHE A 26 7.34 13.10 3.67
C PHE A 26 6.97 12.05 2.62
N ILE A 27 6.28 12.44 1.53
CA ILE A 27 5.89 11.54 0.44
C ILE A 27 6.86 11.69 -0.73
N LYS A 28 7.43 10.58 -1.19
CA LYS A 28 8.27 10.51 -2.38
C LYS A 28 7.74 9.46 -3.34
N VAL A 29 7.32 9.90 -4.51
CA VAL A 29 6.93 9.00 -5.60
C VAL A 29 8.19 8.59 -6.39
N ILE A 30 8.42 7.28 -6.47
CA ILE A 30 9.43 6.68 -7.33
C ILE A 30 8.77 5.72 -8.33
N ARG A 31 9.57 5.07 -9.18
CA ARG A 31 9.02 4.12 -10.15
C ARG A 31 8.26 3.00 -9.45
N ASN A 32 6.97 2.88 -9.78
CA ASN A 32 6.04 1.87 -9.26
C ASN A 32 5.91 1.85 -7.72
N GLU A 33 6.24 2.92 -7.02
CA GLU A 33 6.15 2.95 -5.56
C GLU A 33 5.97 4.38 -5.03
N VAL A 34 5.07 4.55 -4.06
CA VAL A 34 4.96 5.73 -3.22
C VAL A 34 5.64 5.42 -1.89
N LYS A 35 6.71 6.14 -1.56
CA LYS A 35 7.42 6.03 -0.29
C LYS A 35 7.00 7.12 0.67
N LEU A 36 6.87 6.76 1.92
CA LEU A 36 6.67 7.66 3.05
C LEU A 36 7.85 7.55 4.00
N THR A 37 8.40 8.66 4.45
CA THR A 37 9.53 8.65 5.39
C THR A 37 9.43 9.79 6.38
N VAL A 38 9.37 9.44 7.66
CA VAL A 38 9.33 10.37 8.79
C VAL A 38 10.33 9.88 9.84
N GLY A 39 11.48 10.55 9.95
CA GLY A 39 12.56 10.10 10.83
C GLY A 39 13.04 8.68 10.48
N GLN A 40 12.92 7.74 11.43
CA GLN A 40 13.24 6.31 11.24
C GLN A 40 12.06 5.47 10.74
N VAL A 41 10.87 6.07 10.63
CA VAL A 41 9.66 5.40 10.17
C VAL A 41 9.60 5.43 8.65
N SER A 42 9.23 4.31 8.04
CA SER A 42 9.05 4.24 6.58
C SER A 42 7.79 3.47 6.20
N GLY A 43 7.02 4.03 5.27
CA GLY A 43 5.87 3.41 4.64
C GLY A 43 6.09 3.26 3.14
N ARG A 44 5.49 2.24 2.53
CA ARG A 44 5.65 1.96 1.11
C ARG A 44 4.34 1.46 0.54
N ILE A 45 3.90 2.06 -0.56
CA ILE A 45 2.78 1.60 -1.38
C ILE A 45 3.35 1.27 -2.76
N GLY A 46 3.46 -0.02 -3.07
CA GLY A 46 4.05 -0.53 -4.31
C GLY A 46 3.00 -1.01 -5.30
N PHE A 47 3.27 -0.80 -6.60
CA PHE A 47 2.46 -1.33 -7.70
C PHE A 47 3.23 -2.45 -8.40
N ARG A 48 2.69 -3.67 -8.37
CA ARG A 48 3.33 -4.84 -8.98
C ARG A 48 2.52 -5.32 -10.17
N PHE A 49 3.16 -5.37 -11.33
CA PHE A 49 2.59 -5.98 -12.53
C PHE A 49 2.68 -7.52 -12.46
N LEU A 50 1.56 -8.19 -12.69
CA LEU A 50 1.44 -9.64 -12.77
C LEU A 50 1.31 -10.06 -14.24
N ASN A 51 2.32 -10.75 -14.76
CA ASN A 51 2.35 -11.17 -16.18
C ASN A 51 1.17 -12.10 -16.54
N ASN A 52 0.76 -13.00 -15.64
CA ASN A 52 -0.31 -13.95 -15.95
C ASN A 52 -1.69 -13.28 -16.01
N ALA A 53 -1.91 -12.23 -15.21
CA ALA A 53 -3.15 -11.46 -15.18
C ALA A 53 -3.15 -10.27 -16.15
N GLN A 54 -1.98 -9.92 -16.72
CA GLN A 54 -1.80 -8.71 -17.53
C GLN A 54 -2.29 -7.44 -16.81
N GLY A 55 -2.09 -7.36 -15.49
CA GLY A 55 -2.59 -6.28 -14.66
C GLY A 55 -1.75 -6.04 -13.41
N TYR A 56 -2.12 -5.01 -12.66
CA TYR A 56 -1.43 -4.53 -11.48
C TYR A 56 -2.15 -4.91 -10.20
N ILE A 57 -1.37 -5.28 -9.18
CA ILE A 57 -1.79 -5.32 -7.78
C ILE A 57 -1.07 -4.24 -7.00
N LEU A 58 -1.63 -3.88 -5.85
CA LEU A 58 -1.01 -2.96 -4.90
C LEU A 58 -0.52 -3.74 -3.67
N SER A 59 0.58 -3.28 -3.08
CA SER A 59 1.09 -3.79 -1.80
C SER A 59 1.44 -2.64 -0.87
N GLU A 60 1.22 -2.82 0.42
CA GLU A 60 1.62 -1.87 1.46
C GLU A 60 2.58 -2.51 2.44
N SER A 61 3.50 -1.70 2.95
CA SER A 61 4.32 -2.09 4.10
C SER A 61 4.68 -0.87 4.94
N VAL A 62 4.70 -1.04 6.27
CA VAL A 62 5.18 -0.02 7.22
C VAL A 62 6.23 -0.61 8.12
N SER A 63 7.37 0.06 8.22
CA SER A 63 8.41 -0.18 9.21
C SER A 63 8.37 0.95 10.23
N LEU A 64 7.96 0.63 11.44
CA LEU A 64 7.84 1.50 12.60
C LEU A 64 8.67 0.88 13.74
N PRO A 65 9.98 1.21 13.82
CA PRO A 65 10.90 0.57 14.76
C PRO A 65 10.49 0.68 16.23
N GLU A 66 9.83 1.77 16.61
CA GLU A 66 9.36 1.97 17.99
C GLU A 66 8.31 0.95 18.40
N LEU A 67 7.31 0.72 17.54
CA LEU A 67 6.28 -0.29 17.74
C LEU A 67 6.88 -1.71 17.73
N ARG A 68 7.91 -1.96 16.91
CA ARG A 68 8.66 -3.22 16.97
C ARG A 68 9.35 -3.43 18.31
N ASN A 69 9.99 -2.37 18.82
CA ASN A 69 10.67 -2.42 20.10
C ASN A 69 9.67 -2.73 21.22
N PHE A 70 8.46 -2.15 21.17
CA PHE A 70 7.37 -2.49 22.08
C PHE A 70 7.01 -3.99 22.00
N TYR A 71 6.83 -4.56 20.81
CA TYR A 71 6.56 -6.01 20.66
C TYR A 71 7.65 -6.87 21.30
N ASN A 72 8.91 -6.50 21.09
CA ASN A 72 10.06 -7.21 21.64
C ASN A 72 10.16 -7.08 23.17
N GLN A 73 9.70 -5.98 23.75
CA GLN A 73 9.65 -5.78 25.20
C GLN A 73 8.52 -6.58 25.85
N VAL A 74 7.36 -6.67 25.18
CA VAL A 74 6.21 -7.43 25.69
C VAL A 74 6.44 -8.94 25.59
N THR A 75 7.21 -9.41 24.60
CA THR A 75 7.45 -10.85 24.34
C THR A 75 6.13 -11.64 24.28
N PRO A 76 5.25 -11.36 23.30
CA PRO A 76 3.96 -12.02 23.21
C PRO A 76 4.11 -13.54 23.14
N SER A 77 3.20 -14.25 23.82
CA SER A 77 3.15 -15.72 23.83
C SER A 77 2.67 -16.33 22.50
N TYR A 78 2.29 -15.50 21.53
CA TYR A 78 1.83 -15.88 20.21
C TYR A 78 2.75 -15.33 19.12
N ARG A 79 2.71 -15.97 17.94
CA ARG A 79 3.57 -15.60 16.81
C ARG A 79 2.98 -14.42 16.04
N PRO A 80 3.82 -13.62 15.36
CA PRO A 80 3.30 -12.59 14.47
C PRO A 80 2.64 -13.22 13.24
N ASN A 81 1.74 -12.48 12.59
CA ASN A 81 1.07 -12.91 11.36
C ASN A 81 2.06 -13.14 10.20
N PHE A 82 3.23 -12.49 10.23
CA PHE A 82 4.28 -12.64 9.24
C PHE A 82 5.67 -12.39 9.86
N THR A 83 6.71 -12.94 9.24
CA THR A 83 8.09 -12.95 9.77
C THR A 83 8.97 -11.81 9.24
N THR A 84 8.38 -10.80 8.62
CA THR A 84 9.12 -9.65 8.08
C THR A 84 9.42 -8.62 9.16
N ASN A 85 10.40 -7.76 8.88
CA ASN A 85 10.71 -6.56 9.67
C ASN A 85 9.75 -5.41 9.33
N PHE A 86 8.45 -5.66 9.34
CA PHE A 86 7.41 -4.66 9.12
C PHE A 86 6.31 -4.88 10.15
N GLU A 87 5.60 -3.80 10.49
CA GLU A 87 4.49 -3.80 11.44
C GLU A 87 3.16 -3.96 10.70
N LEU A 88 3.09 -3.44 9.46
CA LEU A 88 2.00 -3.64 8.52
C LEU A 88 2.54 -4.23 7.23
N VAL A 89 1.90 -5.27 6.71
CA VAL A 89 2.14 -5.84 5.38
C VAL A 89 0.81 -6.28 4.78
N MET A 90 0.47 -5.78 3.60
CA MET A 90 -0.66 -6.29 2.83
C MET A 90 -0.38 -6.22 1.33
N ASN A 91 -1.16 -7.00 0.58
CA ASN A 91 -1.34 -6.76 -0.84
C ASN A 91 -2.79 -7.05 -1.22
N THR A 92 -3.23 -6.51 -2.35
CA THR A 92 -4.64 -6.58 -2.76
C THR A 92 -5.08 -8.00 -3.10
N SER A 93 -4.18 -8.97 -3.26
CA SER A 93 -4.54 -10.39 -3.38
C SER A 93 -4.98 -11.01 -2.06
N MET A 94 -4.69 -10.36 -0.93
CA MET A 94 -5.16 -10.76 0.41
C MET A 94 -6.58 -10.25 0.70
N GLU A 95 -7.13 -9.35 -0.12
CA GLU A 95 -8.49 -8.84 0.07
C GLU A 95 -9.51 -9.95 -0.24
N HIS A 96 -10.28 -10.35 0.77
CA HIS A 96 -11.36 -11.33 0.65
C HIS A 96 -12.71 -10.63 0.42
N GLY A 97 -13.51 -11.16 -0.51
CA GLY A 97 -14.79 -10.55 -0.87
C GLY A 97 -14.62 -9.37 -1.82
N PHE A 98 -14.60 -8.14 -1.30
CA PHE A 98 -14.53 -6.93 -2.12
C PHE A 98 -13.09 -6.48 -2.35
N LYS A 99 -12.64 -6.53 -3.61
CA LYS A 99 -11.28 -6.15 -4.02
C LYS A 99 -11.22 -4.65 -4.31
N SER A 100 -10.92 -3.87 -3.30
CA SER A 100 -11.04 -2.40 -3.31
C SER A 100 -10.18 -1.71 -4.38
N PHE A 101 -9.03 -2.30 -4.72
CA PHE A 101 -8.13 -1.77 -5.75
C PHE A 101 -8.57 -2.09 -7.18
N SER A 102 -9.21 -3.24 -7.39
CA SER A 102 -9.54 -3.70 -8.74
C SER A 102 -10.89 -3.15 -9.19
N PRO A 103 -11.00 -2.62 -10.42
CA PRO A 103 -12.28 -2.21 -10.98
C PRO A 103 -13.15 -3.42 -11.40
N ASN A 104 -12.60 -4.64 -11.38
CA ASN A 104 -13.26 -5.84 -11.88
C ASN A 104 -13.10 -7.03 -10.90
N MET A 105 -13.81 -8.14 -11.17
CA MET A 105 -13.72 -9.35 -10.33
C MET A 105 -12.33 -10.05 -10.40
N GLY A 106 -11.52 -9.72 -11.42
CA GLY A 106 -10.19 -10.29 -11.64
C GLY A 106 -9.20 -9.97 -10.54
N GLY A 107 -9.41 -8.88 -9.80
CA GLY A 107 -8.55 -8.52 -8.66
C GLY A 107 -7.25 -7.82 -9.05
N THR A 108 -7.15 -7.38 -10.30
CA THR A 108 -6.07 -6.54 -10.79
C THR A 108 -6.64 -5.29 -11.46
N VAL A 109 -5.81 -4.26 -11.59
CA VAL A 109 -6.05 -3.15 -12.51
C VAL A 109 -5.40 -3.51 -13.82
N ASP A 110 -6.17 -3.70 -14.89
CA ASP A 110 -5.65 -4.17 -16.17
C ASP A 110 -4.65 -3.17 -16.78
N LEU A 111 -3.68 -3.68 -17.56
CA LEU A 111 -2.75 -2.81 -18.29
C LEU A 111 -3.51 -2.01 -19.37
N PRO A 112 -3.55 -0.67 -19.28
CA PRO A 112 -4.23 0.15 -20.28
C PRO A 112 -3.54 0.09 -21.64
N ARG A 113 -4.34 0.08 -22.71
CA ARG A 113 -3.89 -0.16 -24.09
C ARG A 113 -3.79 1.10 -24.92
N ASN A 114 -4.53 2.15 -24.56
CA ASN A 114 -4.57 3.44 -25.25
C ASN A 114 -4.49 4.61 -24.25
N GLU A 115 -4.51 5.85 -24.76
CA GLU A 115 -4.31 7.07 -23.94
C GLU A 115 -5.46 7.35 -22.98
N ASP A 116 -6.69 7.27 -23.44
CA ASP A 116 -7.89 7.43 -22.62
C ASP A 116 -7.95 6.39 -21.49
N GLU A 117 -7.62 5.13 -21.78
CA GLU A 117 -7.50 4.09 -20.76
C GLU A 117 -6.38 4.39 -19.76
N ARG A 118 -5.24 4.94 -20.19
CA ARG A 118 -4.13 5.29 -19.28
C ARG A 118 -4.53 6.40 -18.33
N GLU A 119 -5.16 7.46 -18.81
CA GLU A 119 -5.63 8.57 -17.98
C GLU A 119 -6.64 8.09 -16.92
N LYS A 120 -7.66 7.33 -17.34
CA LYS A 120 -8.66 6.74 -16.43
C LYS A 120 -8.02 5.81 -15.40
N THR A 121 -7.05 5.01 -15.81
CA THR A 121 -6.36 4.08 -14.92
C THR A 121 -5.49 4.82 -13.91
N CYS A 122 -4.79 5.88 -14.32
CA CYS A 122 -4.02 6.74 -13.43
C CYS A 122 -4.92 7.38 -12.38
N GLU A 123 -6.06 7.95 -12.77
CA GLU A 123 -7.02 8.55 -11.85
C GLU A 123 -7.63 7.52 -10.89
N TRP A 124 -7.97 6.34 -11.38
CA TRP A 124 -8.46 5.24 -10.55
C TRP A 124 -7.43 4.84 -9.48
N ILE A 125 -6.18 4.57 -9.89
CA ILE A 125 -5.11 4.20 -8.96
C ILE A 125 -4.86 5.33 -7.95
N TYR A 126 -4.81 6.58 -8.40
CA TYR A 126 -4.64 7.73 -7.52
C TYR A 126 -5.76 7.81 -6.47
N THR A 127 -7.01 7.69 -6.89
CA THR A 127 -8.18 7.73 -6.01
C THR A 127 -8.09 6.62 -4.95
N LYS A 128 -7.80 5.39 -5.36
CA LYS A 128 -7.63 4.28 -4.42
C LYS A 128 -6.48 4.48 -3.45
N VAL A 129 -5.34 4.97 -3.95
CA VAL A 129 -4.18 5.31 -3.11
C VAL A 129 -4.58 6.37 -2.10
N LYS A 130 -5.16 7.49 -2.54
CA LYS A 130 -5.52 8.62 -1.68
C LYS A 130 -6.57 8.26 -0.62
N ASP A 131 -7.58 7.49 -0.99
CA ASP A 131 -8.78 7.33 -0.15
C ASP A 131 -8.72 6.09 0.75
N ILE A 132 -7.89 5.10 0.43
CA ILE A 132 -7.85 3.82 1.14
C ILE A 132 -6.44 3.52 1.66
N TYR A 133 -5.48 3.42 0.76
CA TYR A 133 -4.17 2.84 1.05
C TYR A 133 -3.24 3.84 1.80
N LEU A 134 -3.17 5.07 1.30
CA LEU A 134 -2.39 6.13 1.91
C LEU A 134 -2.87 6.44 3.35
N PRO A 135 -4.18 6.58 3.63
CA PRO A 135 -4.67 6.76 4.99
C PRO A 135 -4.25 5.62 5.93
N ARG A 136 -4.38 4.35 5.54
CA ARG A 136 -4.00 3.20 6.38
C ARG A 136 -2.52 3.26 6.78
N VAL A 137 -1.65 3.53 5.81
CA VAL A 137 -0.20 3.69 6.06
C VAL A 137 0.06 4.89 6.97
N MET A 138 -0.56 6.04 6.69
CA MET A 138 -0.38 7.26 7.46
C MET A 138 -0.89 7.15 8.89
N ASN A 139 -2.02 6.49 9.11
CA ASN A 139 -2.60 6.29 10.42
C ASN A 139 -1.61 5.56 11.34
N LEU A 140 -1.01 4.48 10.83
CA LEU A 140 -0.01 3.73 11.60
C LEU A 140 1.28 4.52 11.81
N ILE A 141 1.77 5.24 10.79
CA ILE A 141 2.99 6.06 10.90
C ILE A 141 2.83 7.17 11.94
N GLU A 142 1.67 7.82 11.96
CA GLU A 142 1.36 8.94 12.85
C GLU A 142 0.72 8.51 14.17
N LEU A 143 0.57 7.19 14.41
CA LEU A 143 -0.06 6.62 15.60
C LEU A 143 -1.45 7.19 15.87
N LYS A 144 -2.22 7.38 14.80
CA LYS A 144 -3.58 7.91 14.86
C LYS A 144 -4.56 6.90 15.45
N PRO A 145 -5.57 7.32 16.23
CA PRO A 145 -6.61 6.43 16.76
C PRO A 145 -7.33 5.60 15.68
N GLU A 146 -7.42 6.11 14.46
CA GLU A 146 -7.99 5.43 13.30
C GLU A 146 -7.27 4.10 12.98
N THR A 147 -6.01 3.95 13.39
CA THR A 147 -5.27 2.68 13.31
C THR A 147 -6.03 1.55 14.00
N ILE A 148 -6.73 1.82 15.11
CA ILE A 148 -7.51 0.80 15.81
C ILE A 148 -8.61 0.24 14.90
N ASN A 149 -9.29 1.11 14.15
CA ASN A 149 -10.32 0.69 13.20
C ASN A 149 -9.72 -0.11 12.05
N ASP A 150 -8.56 0.33 11.54
CA ASP A 150 -7.85 -0.37 10.46
C ASP A 150 -7.42 -1.79 10.92
N VAL A 151 -6.94 -1.93 12.15
CA VAL A 151 -6.53 -3.23 12.73
C VAL A 151 -7.74 -4.13 13.01
N ILE A 152 -8.85 -3.58 13.51
CA ILE A 152 -10.08 -4.37 13.74
C ILE A 152 -10.65 -4.88 12.41
N ALA A 153 -10.64 -4.03 11.37
CA ALA A 153 -11.15 -4.40 10.05
C ALA A 153 -10.27 -5.43 9.34
N HIS A 154 -8.95 -5.34 9.51
CA HIS A 154 -7.97 -6.17 8.79
C HIS A 154 -6.81 -6.62 9.69
N PRO A 155 -7.07 -7.44 10.72
CA PRO A 155 -6.04 -7.87 11.65
C PRO A 155 -4.90 -8.63 10.95
N GLU A 156 -5.18 -9.35 9.86
CA GLU A 156 -4.20 -10.10 9.09
C GLU A 156 -3.11 -9.23 8.44
N TYR A 157 -3.31 -7.91 8.34
CA TYR A 157 -2.32 -6.98 7.78
C TYR A 157 -1.27 -6.53 8.79
N TYR A 158 -1.47 -6.79 10.09
CA TYR A 158 -0.59 -6.32 11.15
C TYR A 158 0.19 -7.47 11.77
N ALA A 159 1.45 -7.23 12.13
CA ALA A 159 2.31 -8.26 12.70
C ALA A 159 1.74 -8.82 14.02
N TYR A 160 1.32 -7.94 14.94
CA TYR A 160 0.71 -8.28 16.22
C TYR A 160 -0.54 -7.42 16.47
N PRO A 161 -1.71 -7.75 15.90
CA PRO A 161 -2.87 -6.87 15.85
C PRO A 161 -3.29 -6.34 17.22
N PHE A 162 -3.39 -7.23 18.21
CA PHE A 162 -3.76 -6.85 19.57
C PHE A 162 -2.75 -5.89 20.21
N LEU A 163 -1.44 -6.14 20.04
CA LEU A 163 -0.41 -5.25 20.56
C LEU A 163 -0.37 -3.91 19.81
N THR A 164 -0.65 -3.91 18.49
CA THR A 164 -0.76 -2.68 17.71
C THR A 164 -1.86 -1.76 18.24
N ILE A 165 -2.98 -2.32 18.71
CA ILE A 165 -4.08 -1.55 19.31
C ILE A 165 -3.72 -0.99 20.70
N LEU A 166 -2.88 -1.68 21.46
CA LEU A 166 -2.53 -1.31 22.84
C LEU A 166 -1.43 -0.26 22.95
N TYR A 167 -0.64 -0.09 21.91
CA TYR A 167 0.49 0.84 21.87
C TYR A 167 0.00 2.27 21.66
#